data_AF-A0A7X8KGA0-F1
#
_entry.id   AF-A0A7X8KGA0-F1
#
_cell.length_a   1.000
_cell.length_b   1.000
_cell.length_c   1.000
_cell.angle_alpha   90.00
_cell.angle_beta   90.00
_cell.angle_gamma   90.00
#
_symmetry.space_group_name_H-M   'P 1'
#
loop_
_entity.id
_entity.type
_entity.pdbx_description
1 polymer ?
#
loop_
_entity_poly.entity_id
_entity_poly.type
_entity_poly.pdbx_seq_one_letter_code
_entity_poly.pdbx_strand_id
1 'polypeptide(L)'
;MKTLGKLILITLIIALIGFIFKMTLIPGGGLLLVISLSIASILLLIQSIVICIKFKNNKTQKWLSALMSIALSICLMYILFRYQWWGGWRLLFLLGMPSFVFITLLFLAYKDKIITVEYKKSFLKNIVLPWVFVFVFGLISVVMSGKAFYNTFNYSRQNMTYEKFIEWCYEEND
;
A
#
# COMPACT_ATOMS: atom_id res chain seq x y z
N MET A 1 -15.25 8.09 11.18
CA MET A 1 -14.99 7.28 9.98
C MET A 1 -15.12 8.08 8.70
N LYS A 2 -16.19 8.87 8.48
CA LYS A 2 -16.35 9.68 7.26
C LYS A 2 -15.14 10.60 6.96
N THR A 3 -14.62 11.32 7.96
CA THR A 3 -13.46 12.20 7.81
C THR A 3 -12.18 11.44 7.48
N LEU A 4 -11.90 10.36 8.21
CA LEU A 4 -10.69 9.56 8.03
C LEU A 4 -10.65 8.88 6.65
N GLY A 5 -11.79 8.37 6.17
CA GLY A 5 -11.91 7.87 4.80
C GLY A 5 -11.60 8.88 3.72
N LYS A 6 -12.05 10.13 3.90
CA LYS A 6 -11.73 11.22 2.98
C LYS A 6 -10.24 11.52 2.99
N LEU A 7 -9.60 11.54 4.16
CA LEU A 7 -8.16 11.77 4.28
C LEU A 7 -7.36 10.68 3.58
N ILE A 8 -7.70 9.40 3.81
CA ILE A 8 -7.07 8.27 3.11
C ILE A 8 -7.24 8.40 1.59
N LEU A 9 -8.44 8.76 1.12
CA LEU A 9 -8.67 8.94 -0.31
C LEU A 9 -7.80 10.06 -0.89
N ILE A 10 -7.73 11.21 -0.21
CA ILE A 10 -6.91 12.35 -0.64
C ILE A 10 -5.44 11.93 -0.69
N THR A 11 -4.93 11.24 0.33
CA THR A 11 -3.52 10.81 0.36
C THR A 11 -3.22 9.77 -0.72
N LEU A 12 -4.15 8.86 -1.03
CA LEU A 12 -4.00 7.92 -2.15
C LEU A 12 -4.01 8.62 -3.50
N ILE A 13 -4.83 9.67 -3.70
CA ILE A 13 -4.80 10.49 -4.92
C ILE A 13 -3.46 11.20 -5.05
N ILE A 14 -2.94 11.78 -3.97
CA ILE A 14 -1.61 12.40 -3.96
C ILE A 14 -0.53 11.36 -4.27
N ALA A 15 -0.66 10.13 -3.76
CA ALA A 15 0.25 9.05 -4.08
C ALA A 15 0.20 8.67 -5.58
N LEU A 16 -0.98 8.64 -6.20
CA LEU A 16 -1.12 8.46 -7.66
C LEU A 16 -0.40 9.56 -8.43
N ILE A 17 -0.55 10.82 -8.02
CA ILE A 17 0.16 11.95 -8.64
C ILE A 17 1.67 11.77 -8.48
N GLY A 18 2.14 11.38 -7.28
CA GLY A 18 3.54 11.05 -7.01
C GLY A 18 4.07 9.92 -7.89
N PHE A 19 3.26 8.89 -8.13
CA PHE A 19 3.57 7.81 -9.07
C PHE A 19 3.75 8.32 -10.50
N ILE A 20 2.81 9.12 -10.99
CA ILE A 20 2.88 9.70 -12.34
C ILE A 20 4.13 10.57 -12.46
N PHE A 21 4.40 11.44 -11.49
CA PHE A 21 5.59 12.29 -11.50
C PHE A 21 6.88 11.47 -11.47
N LYS A 22 6.89 10.36 -10.72
CA LYS A 22 8.02 9.44 -10.69
C LYS A 22 8.23 8.75 -12.05
N MET A 23 7.17 8.36 -12.74
CA MET A 23 7.22 7.77 -14.09
C MET A 23 7.68 8.75 -15.16
N THR A 24 7.29 10.02 -15.04
CA THR A 24 7.67 11.08 -16.00
C THR A 24 8.97 11.79 -15.62
N LEU A 25 9.71 11.27 -14.64
CA LEU A 25 10.99 11.82 -14.16
C LEU A 25 10.92 13.28 -13.67
N ILE A 26 9.75 13.73 -13.21
CA ILE A 26 9.59 15.07 -12.65
C ILE A 26 10.28 15.10 -11.28
N PRO A 27 11.16 16.11 -11.02
CA PRO A 27 11.85 16.22 -9.74
C PRO A 27 10.86 16.32 -8.58
N GLY A 28 11.16 15.63 -7.48
CA GLY A 28 10.30 15.58 -6.29
C GLY A 28 9.19 14.52 -6.33
N GLY A 29 8.93 13.84 -7.47
CA GLY A 29 7.94 12.76 -7.54
C GLY A 29 8.18 11.64 -6.53
N GLY A 30 9.45 11.26 -6.33
CA GLY A 30 9.85 10.30 -5.30
C GLY A 30 9.52 10.74 -3.88
N LEU A 31 9.78 12.00 -3.52
CA LEU A 31 9.48 12.56 -2.20
C LEU A 31 7.97 12.62 -1.95
N LEU A 32 7.20 13.09 -2.94
CA LEU A 32 5.74 13.16 -2.86
C LEU A 32 5.14 11.78 -2.60
N LEU A 33 5.66 10.76 -3.29
CA LEU A 33 5.25 9.36 -3.11
C LEU A 33 5.58 8.83 -1.71
N VAL A 34 6.77 9.14 -1.17
CA VAL A 34 7.16 8.76 0.19
C VAL A 34 6.22 9.33 1.23
N ILE A 35 5.99 10.64 1.17
CA ILE A 35 5.16 11.34 2.15
C ILE A 35 3.72 10.82 2.07
N SER A 36 3.15 10.74 0.87
CA SER A 36 1.75 10.35 0.68
C SER A 36 1.47 8.91 1.11
N LEU A 37 2.31 7.94 0.72
CA LEU A 37 2.13 6.53 1.13
C LEU A 37 2.40 6.32 2.63
N SER A 38 3.37 7.02 3.21
CA SER A 38 3.62 6.95 4.66
C SER A 38 2.43 7.47 5.46
N ILE A 39 1.87 8.63 5.07
CA ILE A 39 0.67 9.18 5.72
C ILE A 39 -0.52 8.25 5.52
N ALA A 40 -0.75 7.73 4.30
CA ALA A 40 -1.84 6.79 4.03
C ALA A 40 -1.73 5.51 4.89
N SER A 41 -0.52 4.98 5.06
CA SER A 41 -0.24 3.83 5.93
C SER A 41 -0.57 4.12 7.39
N ILE A 42 -0.11 5.26 7.93
CA ILE A 42 -0.42 5.69 9.31
C ILE A 42 -1.94 5.88 9.49
N LEU A 43 -2.62 6.50 8.53
CA LEU A 43 -4.07 6.70 8.60
C LEU A 43 -4.83 5.36 8.64
N LEU A 44 -4.37 4.34 7.93
CA LEU A 44 -4.94 2.99 7.99
C LEU A 44 -4.69 2.31 9.35
N LEU A 45 -3.55 2.53 9.99
CA LEU A 45 -3.31 2.07 11.36
C LEU A 45 -4.23 2.78 12.36
N ILE A 46 -4.39 4.10 12.24
CA ILE A 46 -5.37 4.84 13.06
C ILE A 46 -6.79 4.32 12.78
N GLN A 47 -7.10 3.98 11.52
CA GLN A 47 -8.39 3.41 11.16
C GLN A 47 -8.67 2.10 11.90
N SER A 48 -7.69 1.21 12.01
CA SER A 48 -7.86 -0.08 12.69
C SER A 48 -8.21 0.13 14.17
N ILE A 49 -7.53 1.07 14.85
CA ILE A 49 -7.81 1.44 16.23
C ILE A 49 -9.24 2.03 16.36
N VAL A 50 -9.62 2.96 15.47
CA VAL A 50 -10.96 3.57 15.49
C VAL A 50 -12.06 2.54 15.24
N ILE A 51 -11.84 1.57 14.35
CA ILE A 51 -12.79 0.47 14.10
C ILE A 51 -12.98 -0.35 15.37
N CYS A 52 -11.88 -0.68 16.06
CA CYS A 52 -11.93 -1.46 17.30
C CYS A 52 -12.73 -0.75 18.42
N ILE A 53 -12.71 0.57 18.46
CA ILE A 53 -13.45 1.35 19.47
C ILE A 53 -14.93 1.52 19.07
N LYS A 54 -15.22 1.77 17.79
CA LYS A 54 -16.57 2.16 17.33
C LYS A 54 -17.51 0.99 17.06
N PHE A 55 -17.02 -0.15 16.60
CA PHE A 55 -17.88 -1.30 16.30
C PHE A 55 -18.10 -2.16 17.55
N LYS A 56 -19.26 -2.03 18.19
CA LYS A 56 -19.62 -2.84 19.37
C LYS A 56 -20.47 -4.07 19.04
N ASN A 57 -21.34 -3.99 18.02
CA ASN A 57 -22.40 -4.99 17.81
C ASN A 57 -21.97 -6.24 17.04
N ASN A 58 -20.96 -6.16 16.16
CA ASN A 58 -20.53 -7.30 15.35
C ASN A 58 -19.02 -7.54 15.51
N LYS A 59 -18.66 -8.51 16.36
CA LYS A 59 -17.26 -8.85 16.68
C LYS A 59 -16.49 -9.26 15.42
N THR A 60 -17.09 -10.08 14.55
CA THR A 60 -16.45 -10.58 13.32
C THR A 60 -16.16 -9.43 12.36
N GLN A 61 -17.15 -8.56 12.13
CA GLN A 61 -16.97 -7.37 11.28
C GLN A 61 -15.87 -6.45 11.80
N LYS A 62 -15.86 -6.19 13.12
CA LYS A 62 -14.86 -5.35 13.79
C LYS A 62 -13.45 -5.88 13.54
N TRP A 63 -13.21 -7.14 13.89
CA TRP A 63 -11.88 -7.73 13.77
C TRP A 63 -11.42 -7.84 12.32
N LEU A 64 -12.29 -8.29 11.42
CA LEU A 64 -11.93 -8.45 10.02
C LEU A 64 -11.62 -7.10 9.35
N SER A 65 -12.41 -6.06 9.65
CA SER A 65 -12.17 -4.71 9.14
C SER A 65 -10.88 -4.10 9.71
N ALA A 66 -10.58 -4.33 11.00
CA ALA A 66 -9.36 -3.84 11.63
C ALA A 66 -8.12 -4.55 11.08
N LEU A 67 -8.15 -5.88 10.96
CA LEU A 67 -7.07 -6.68 10.38
C LEU A 67 -6.83 -6.33 8.92
N MET A 68 -7.89 -6.12 8.13
CA MET A 68 -7.78 -5.65 6.75
C MET A 68 -7.07 -4.29 6.69
N SER A 69 -7.43 -3.34 7.55
CA SER A 69 -6.74 -2.04 7.61
C SER A 69 -5.25 -2.16 7.97
N ILE A 70 -4.89 -3.08 8.87
CA ILE A 70 -3.48 -3.37 9.20
C ILE A 70 -2.75 -3.97 8.00
N ALA A 71 -3.33 -4.98 7.35
CA ALA A 71 -2.73 -5.63 6.18
C ALA A 71 -2.53 -4.63 5.03
N LEU A 72 -3.51 -3.75 4.79
CA LEU A 72 -3.39 -2.68 3.81
C LEU A 72 -2.26 -1.70 4.14
N SER A 73 -2.10 -1.31 5.41
CA SER A 73 -0.99 -0.46 5.85
C SER A 73 0.38 -1.10 5.55
N ILE A 74 0.56 -2.37 5.91
CA ILE A 74 1.80 -3.10 5.62
C ILE A 74 2.04 -3.18 4.11
N CYS A 75 0.99 -3.43 3.32
CA CYS A 75 1.10 -3.46 1.86
C CYS A 75 1.46 -2.10 1.25
N LEU A 76 0.92 -0.99 1.77
CA LEU A 76 1.33 0.35 1.33
C LEU A 76 2.79 0.62 1.64
N MET A 77 3.29 0.16 2.80
CA MET A 77 4.73 0.26 3.13
C MET A 77 5.58 -0.62 2.21
N TYR A 78 5.13 -1.83 1.88
CA TYR A 78 5.77 -2.67 0.87
C TYR A 78 5.88 -1.96 -0.47
N ILE A 79 4.76 -1.41 -0.97
CA ILE A 79 4.72 -0.64 -2.23
C ILE A 79 5.69 0.53 -2.13
N LEU A 80 5.65 1.32 -1.06
CA LEU A 80 6.58 2.41 -0.86
C LEU A 80 8.05 1.96 -0.98
N PHE A 81 8.44 0.93 -0.23
CA PHE A 81 9.81 0.45 -0.18
C PHE A 81 10.25 -0.11 -1.52
N ARG A 82 9.40 -0.89 -2.17
CA ARG A 82 9.70 -1.46 -3.48
C ARG A 82 9.88 -0.38 -4.54
N TYR A 83 8.97 0.59 -4.61
CA TYR A 83 9.03 1.64 -5.61
C TYR A 83 10.15 2.64 -5.36
N GLN A 84 10.62 2.82 -4.13
CA GLN A 84 11.85 3.57 -3.82
C GLN A 84 13.14 2.74 -3.89
N TRP A 85 13.02 1.45 -4.24
CA TRP A 85 14.12 0.49 -4.25
C TRP A 85 14.89 0.43 -2.91
N TRP A 86 14.17 0.56 -1.80
CA TRP A 86 14.74 0.51 -0.45
C TRP A 86 14.85 -0.93 0.06
N GLY A 87 15.94 -1.21 0.78
CA GLY A 87 16.13 -2.47 1.48
C GLY A 87 14.95 -2.80 2.41
N GLY A 88 14.65 -4.09 2.59
CA GLY A 88 13.53 -4.54 3.42
C GLY A 88 12.18 -4.68 2.69
N TRP A 89 12.07 -4.26 1.44
CA TRP A 89 10.83 -4.46 0.65
C TRP A 89 10.42 -5.94 0.57
N ARG A 90 11.39 -6.87 0.55
CA ARG A 90 11.14 -8.32 0.51
C ARG A 90 10.48 -8.82 1.80
N LEU A 91 10.91 -8.32 2.96
CA LEU A 91 10.31 -8.67 4.25
C LEU A 91 8.86 -8.16 4.32
N LEU A 92 8.63 -6.91 3.92
CA LEU A 92 7.29 -6.33 3.88
C LEU A 92 6.39 -7.03 2.85
N PHE A 93 6.95 -7.51 1.73
CA PHE A 93 6.23 -8.33 0.77
C PHE A 93 5.78 -9.66 1.39
N LEU A 94 6.69 -10.38 2.04
CA LEU A 94 6.42 -11.68 2.68
C LEU A 94 5.38 -11.59 3.81
N LEU A 95 5.35 -10.47 4.54
CA LEU A 95 4.37 -10.25 5.60
C LEU A 95 3.05 -9.67 5.05
N GLY A 96 3.16 -8.68 4.17
CA GLY A 96 2.02 -7.88 3.69
C GLY A 96 1.16 -8.63 2.68
N MET A 97 1.74 -9.16 1.61
CA MET A 97 0.94 -9.74 0.52
C MET A 97 0.20 -11.02 0.93
N PRO A 98 0.82 -12.00 1.61
CA PRO A 98 0.10 -13.18 2.09
C PRO A 98 -1.00 -12.84 3.10
N SER A 99 -0.73 -11.93 4.05
CA SER A 99 -1.76 -11.51 5.01
C SER A 99 -2.92 -10.77 4.34
N PHE A 100 -2.63 -9.90 3.38
CA PHE A 100 -3.62 -9.21 2.56
C PHE A 100 -4.50 -10.18 1.78
N VAL A 101 -3.89 -11.16 1.09
CA VAL A 101 -4.63 -12.19 0.33
C VAL A 101 -5.50 -13.01 1.27
N PHE A 102 -4.94 -13.53 2.36
CA PHE A 102 -5.68 -14.33 3.34
C PHE A 102 -6.88 -13.58 3.94
N ILE A 103 -6.67 -12.35 4.39
CA ILE A 103 -7.73 -11.51 4.96
C ILE A 103 -8.76 -11.12 3.90
N THR A 104 -8.34 -10.89 2.65
CA THR A 104 -9.25 -10.65 1.53
C THR A 104 -10.14 -11.85 1.27
N LEU A 105 -9.60 -13.06 1.25
CA LEU A 105 -10.37 -14.28 1.04
C LEU A 105 -11.38 -14.49 2.18
N LEU A 106 -10.96 -14.30 3.44
CA LEU A 106 -11.88 -14.30 4.58
C LEU A 106 -12.96 -13.23 4.43
N PHE A 107 -12.59 -12.01 4.03
CA PHE A 107 -13.55 -10.94 3.81
C PHE A 107 -14.59 -11.30 2.76
N LEU A 108 -14.17 -11.85 1.62
CA LEU A 108 -15.07 -12.28 0.55
C LEU A 108 -16.00 -13.43 0.99
N ALA A 109 -15.49 -14.38 1.76
CA ALA A 109 -16.26 -15.51 2.28
C ALA A 109 -17.36 -15.07 3.28
N TYR A 110 -17.13 -14.01 4.05
CA TYR A 110 -18.07 -13.52 5.06
C TYR A 110 -18.79 -12.22 4.70
N LYS A 111 -18.63 -11.70 3.48
CA LYS A 111 -19.11 -10.37 3.08
C LYS A 111 -20.61 -10.16 3.35
N ASP A 112 -21.44 -11.16 3.09
CA ASP A 112 -22.90 -11.04 3.18
C ASP A 112 -23.38 -11.03 4.64
N LYS A 113 -22.61 -11.61 5.55
CA LYS A 113 -22.86 -11.60 7.00
C LYS A 113 -22.32 -10.33 7.68
N ILE A 114 -21.43 -9.60 7.01
CA ILE A 114 -20.64 -8.51 7.59
C ILE A 114 -21.12 -7.13 7.11
N ILE A 115 -21.53 -7.02 5.84
CA ILE A 115 -21.90 -5.74 5.24
C ILE A 115 -23.39 -5.46 5.52
N THR A 116 -23.68 -4.79 6.63
CA THR A 116 -25.01 -4.19 6.82
C THR A 116 -25.19 -2.96 5.93
N VAL A 117 -26.44 -2.67 5.55
CA VAL A 117 -26.80 -1.54 4.65
C VAL A 117 -26.26 -0.21 5.20
N GLU A 118 -26.28 -0.04 6.52
CA GLU A 118 -25.82 1.15 7.23
C GLU A 118 -24.31 1.41 7.03
N TYR A 119 -23.49 0.37 7.00
CA TYR A 119 -22.03 0.51 6.91
C TYR A 119 -21.47 0.39 5.49
N LYS A 120 -22.27 -0.03 4.50
CA LYS A 120 -21.83 -0.27 3.12
C LYS A 120 -21.08 0.91 2.48
N LYS A 121 -21.60 2.14 2.61
CA LYS A 121 -20.94 3.35 2.06
C LYS A 121 -19.61 3.68 2.73
N SER A 122 -19.54 3.50 4.05
CA SER A 122 -18.32 3.73 4.83
C SER A 122 -17.27 2.67 4.50
N PHE A 123 -17.70 1.42 4.36
CA PHE A 123 -16.85 0.29 4.02
C PHE A 123 -16.18 0.46 2.65
N LEU A 124 -16.95 0.83 1.62
CA LEU A 124 -16.43 1.06 0.26
C LEU A 124 -15.29 2.09 0.23
N LYS A 125 -15.48 3.24 0.91
CA LYS A 125 -14.49 4.32 0.87
C LYS A 125 -13.23 4.02 1.70
N ASN A 126 -13.39 3.33 2.82
CA ASN A 126 -12.32 3.17 3.80
C ASN A 126 -11.50 1.89 3.61
N ILE A 127 -12.05 0.89 2.92
CA ILE A 127 -11.43 -0.42 2.76
C ILE A 127 -11.29 -0.78 1.29
N VAL A 128 -12.38 -0.71 0.51
CA VAL A 128 -12.33 -1.16 -0.90
C VAL A 128 -11.43 -0.27 -1.76
N LEU A 129 -11.46 1.06 -1.59
CA LEU A 129 -10.57 1.95 -2.36
C LEU A 129 -9.06 1.69 -2.09
N PRO A 130 -8.58 1.68 -0.83
CA PRO A 130 -7.21 1.28 -0.53
C PRO A 130 -6.89 -0.15 -1.00
N TRP A 131 -7.85 -1.07 -0.93
CA TRP A 131 -7.70 -2.44 -1.41
C TRP A 131 -7.44 -2.49 -2.92
N VAL A 132 -8.22 -1.77 -3.73
CA VAL A 132 -8.02 -1.70 -5.18
C VAL A 132 -6.65 -1.09 -5.49
N PHE A 133 -6.27 -0.03 -4.78
CA PHE A 133 -4.96 0.60 -4.92
C PHE A 133 -3.82 -0.39 -4.66
N VAL A 134 -3.85 -1.07 -3.51
CA VAL A 134 -2.86 -2.09 -3.14
C VAL A 134 -2.83 -3.22 -4.16
N PHE A 135 -4.00 -3.69 -4.61
CA PHE A 135 -4.09 -4.77 -5.58
C PHE A 135 -3.42 -4.40 -6.90
N VAL A 136 -3.73 -3.24 -7.47
CA VAL A 136 -3.16 -2.78 -8.75
C VAL A 136 -1.65 -2.57 -8.64
N PHE A 137 -1.19 -1.77 -7.67
CA PHE A 137 0.24 -1.45 -7.55
C PHE A 137 1.08 -2.61 -7.03
N GLY A 138 0.50 -3.49 -6.21
CA GLY A 138 1.09 -4.74 -5.78
C GLY A 138 1.25 -5.72 -6.94
N LEU A 139 0.25 -5.83 -7.82
CA LEU A 139 0.32 -6.69 -9.00
C LEU A 139 1.38 -6.20 -9.99
N ILE A 140 1.43 -4.90 -10.28
CA ILE A 140 2.49 -4.30 -11.13
C ILE A 140 3.88 -4.66 -10.56
N SER A 141 4.04 -4.53 -9.25
CA SER A 141 5.30 -4.80 -8.56
C SER A 141 5.75 -6.28 -8.63
N VAL A 142 4.80 -7.21 -8.65
CA VAL A 142 5.08 -8.66 -8.74
C VAL A 142 5.29 -9.12 -10.18
N VAL A 143 4.53 -8.58 -11.14
CA VAL A 143 4.58 -9.00 -12.54
C VAL A 143 5.85 -8.49 -13.24
N MET A 144 6.33 -7.29 -12.88
CA MET A 144 7.54 -6.74 -13.48
C MET A 144 8.82 -7.39 -12.92
N SER A 145 9.74 -7.77 -13.81
CA SER A 145 11.06 -8.25 -13.41
C SER A 145 11.83 -7.16 -12.66
N GLY A 146 12.75 -7.55 -11.77
CA GLY A 146 13.54 -6.60 -10.98
C GLY A 146 14.26 -5.55 -11.83
N LYS A 147 14.86 -5.98 -12.96
CA LYS A 147 15.53 -5.12 -13.92
C LYS A 147 14.56 -4.12 -14.59
N ALA A 148 13.42 -4.61 -15.11
CA ALA A 148 12.43 -3.74 -15.73
C ALA A 148 11.89 -2.71 -14.72
N PHE A 149 11.58 -3.17 -13.51
CA PHE A 149 11.08 -2.31 -12.44
C PHE A 149 12.10 -1.23 -12.03
N TYR A 150 13.38 -1.58 -11.86
CA TYR A 150 14.42 -0.60 -11.55
C TYR A 150 14.56 0.45 -12.65
N ASN A 151 14.64 0.01 -13.91
CA ASN A 151 14.80 0.93 -15.04
C ASN A 151 13.58 1.85 -15.23
N THR A 152 12.37 1.38 -14.94
CA THR A 152 11.17 2.21 -15.03
C THR A 152 11.06 3.22 -13.89
N PHE A 153 11.35 2.83 -12.65
CA PHE A 153 11.04 3.67 -11.48
C PHE A 153 12.25 4.37 -10.86
N ASN A 154 13.48 3.89 -11.09
CA ASN A 154 14.65 4.35 -10.34
C ASN A 154 15.86 4.74 -11.20
N TYR A 155 15.77 4.63 -12.53
CA TYR A 155 16.85 4.98 -13.45
C TYR A 155 17.37 6.42 -13.26
N SER A 156 16.49 7.38 -13.00
CA SER A 156 16.88 8.79 -12.84
C SER A 156 17.61 9.12 -11.55
N ARG A 157 17.66 8.21 -10.57
CA ARG A 157 18.24 8.51 -9.25
C ARG A 157 19.77 8.64 -9.34
N GLN A 158 20.40 7.93 -10.27
CA GLN A 158 21.85 7.87 -10.40
C GLN A 158 22.33 7.90 -11.86
N ASN A 159 21.44 8.00 -12.86
CA ASN A 159 21.77 7.79 -14.28
C ASN A 159 22.52 6.47 -14.52
N MET A 160 22.31 5.48 -13.65
CA MET A 160 22.94 4.18 -13.70
C MET A 160 21.92 3.14 -14.17
N THR A 161 22.34 2.27 -15.08
CA THR A 161 21.55 1.10 -15.45
C THR A 161 21.51 0.12 -14.29
N TYR A 162 20.54 -0.80 -14.32
CA TYR A 162 20.42 -1.85 -13.31
C TYR A 162 21.73 -2.64 -13.12
N GLU A 163 22.45 -2.94 -14.19
CA GLU A 163 23.74 -3.66 -14.15
C GLU A 163 24.77 -2.90 -13.30
N LYS A 164 24.98 -1.61 -13.59
CA LYS A 164 25.91 -0.75 -12.85
C LYS A 164 25.51 -0.58 -11.38
N PHE A 165 24.21 -0.49 -11.11
CA PHE A 165 23.70 -0.41 -9.75
C PHE A 165 24.03 -1.67 -8.95
N ILE A 166 23.91 -2.85 -9.56
CA ILE A 166 24.23 -4.11 -8.90
C ILE A 166 25.74 -4.24 -8.67
N GLU A 167 26.58 -3.90 -9.64
CA GLU A 167 28.05 -3.84 -9.48
C GLU A 167 28.43 -2.96 -8.29
N TRP A 168 27.91 -1.73 -8.24
CA TRP A 168 28.15 -0.80 -7.13
C TRP A 168 27.75 -1.37 -5.76
N CYS A 169 26.60 -2.06 -5.67
CA CYS A 169 26.19 -2.71 -4.42
C CYS A 169 27.10 -3.86 -3.99
N TYR A 170 27.80 -4.53 -4.90
CA TYR A 170 28.75 -5.59 -4.55
C TYR A 170 30.10 -5.01 -4.13
N GLU A 171 30.59 -3.98 -4.83
CA GLU A 171 31.84 -3.29 -4.48
C GLU A 171 31.82 -2.62 -3.10
N GLU A 172 30.66 -2.17 -2.62
CA GLU A 172 30.52 -1.55 -1.28
C GLU A 172 30.46 -2.56 -0.13
N ASN A 173 30.32 -3.87 -0.41
CA ASN A 173 30.19 -4.92 0.61
C ASN A 173 31.43 -5.83 0.74
N ASP A 174 32.49 -5.56 -0.04
CA ASP A 174 33.82 -6.18 0.06
C ASP A 174 34.80 -5.24 0.81
#